data_AF-A0A358DAH7-F1
#
_entry.id   AF-A0A358DAH7-F1
#
_cell.length_a   1.000
_cell.length_b   1.000
_cell.length_c   1.000
_cell.angle_alpha   90.00
_cell.angle_beta   90.00
_cell.angle_gamma   90.00
#
_symmetry.space_group_name_H-M   'P 1'
#
loop_
_entity.id
_entity.type
_entity.pdbx_description
1 polymer ?
#
loop_
_entity_poly.entity_id
_entity_poly.type
_entity_poly.pdbx_seq_one_letter_code
_entity_poly.pdbx_strand_id
1 'polypeptide(L)'
;ERQVTAARARELHRTAIVTGDRVRVVGDTSGDEGTLGRIVGIEPRTSLLRRSADDTDQVERVIVANADQMLIVIAAADPEPRPRLVDRYLVAALDAGIRPLMVITKTDLSDPEEFLSHFAGLDLEVFTSARSDMPLERIGAALVGHSTVFVGHSGVGKSTLVNALVPSAERATGHVNEVTGRGRHTSSSTVSLRYEAPSGTGWVVDTPGVRSFGLGHVDPDNILRAFTDLAEVARECPRGCTHLPDAPDCAIEEAVAAGRLGPGAAARLDSLQRLLTTFSDRP
;
A
#
# COMPACT_ATOMS: atom_id res chain seq x y z
N GLU A 1 -19.54 -6.60 -18.61
CA GLU A 1 -18.53 -5.53 -18.54
C GLU A 1 -17.86 -5.39 -19.89
N ARG A 2 -17.32 -4.21 -20.24
CA ARG A 2 -16.68 -3.97 -21.53
C ARG A 2 -15.60 -2.91 -21.40
N GLN A 3 -14.61 -2.94 -22.28
CA GLN A 3 -13.59 -1.89 -22.38
C GLN A 3 -14.06 -0.80 -23.32
N VAL A 4 -13.86 0.47 -22.92
CA VAL A 4 -14.22 1.64 -23.73
C VAL A 4 -13.04 2.60 -23.74
N THR A 5 -12.62 3.00 -24.93
CA THR A 5 -11.66 4.10 -25.08
C THR A 5 -12.41 5.42 -24.96
N ALA A 6 -11.96 6.31 -24.06
CA ALA A 6 -12.60 7.60 -23.85
C ALA A 6 -11.62 8.76 -23.76
N ALA A 7 -11.98 9.89 -24.37
CA ALA A 7 -11.24 11.14 -24.26
C ALA A 7 -11.70 11.95 -23.03
N ARG A 8 -10.77 12.68 -22.41
CA ARG A 8 -11.09 13.61 -21.31
C ARG A 8 -11.81 14.86 -21.85
N ALA A 9 -12.91 15.27 -21.21
CA ALA A 9 -13.56 16.56 -21.50
C ALA A 9 -12.70 17.74 -21.03
N ARG A 10 -12.79 18.89 -21.72
CA ARG A 10 -11.92 20.06 -21.47
C ARG A 10 -12.11 20.62 -20.05
N GLU A 11 -13.30 20.47 -19.50
CA GLU A 11 -13.71 20.90 -18.17
C GLU A 11 -12.91 20.16 -17.08
N LEU A 12 -12.44 18.93 -17.35
CA LEU A 12 -11.67 18.12 -16.42
C LEU A 12 -10.16 18.31 -16.53
N HIS A 13 -9.66 19.28 -17.31
CA HIS A 13 -8.21 19.44 -17.55
C HIS A 13 -7.39 19.66 -16.27
N ARG A 14 -7.98 20.26 -15.22
CA ARG A 14 -7.31 20.52 -13.93
C ARG A 14 -7.44 19.37 -12.93
N THR A 15 -8.31 18.39 -13.20
CA THR A 15 -8.56 17.28 -12.28
C THR A 15 -7.83 16.05 -12.79
N ALA A 16 -6.91 15.53 -11.99
CA ALA A 16 -6.23 14.27 -12.31
C ALA A 16 -7.26 13.13 -12.32
N ILE A 17 -7.36 12.41 -13.43
CA ILE A 17 -8.06 11.13 -13.53
C ILE A 17 -7.01 10.05 -13.26
N VAL A 18 -7.27 9.18 -12.28
CA VAL A 18 -6.35 8.15 -11.82
C VAL A 18 -7.00 6.77 -11.88
N THR A 19 -6.19 5.73 -11.75
CA THR A 19 -6.66 4.36 -11.70
C THR A 19 -7.63 4.18 -10.53
N GLY A 20 -8.79 3.58 -10.80
CA GLY A 20 -9.87 3.36 -9.83
C GLY A 20 -10.92 4.49 -9.74
N ASP A 21 -10.74 5.61 -10.45
CA ASP A 21 -11.79 6.63 -10.54
C ASP A 21 -13.06 6.07 -11.18
N ARG A 22 -14.20 6.31 -10.53
CA ARG A 22 -15.53 6.11 -11.13
C ARG A 22 -15.89 7.35 -11.94
N VAL A 23 -16.21 7.16 -13.22
CA VAL A 23 -16.36 8.26 -14.17
C VAL A 23 -17.68 8.21 -14.91
N ARG A 24 -18.25 9.39 -15.17
CA ARG A 24 -19.40 9.55 -16.06
C ARG A 24 -18.91 9.69 -17.49
N VAL A 25 -19.36 8.79 -18.35
CA VAL A 25 -18.98 8.73 -19.77
C VAL A 25 -20.21 9.00 -20.63
N VAL A 26 -20.03 9.79 -21.69
CA VAL A 26 -21.05 10.04 -22.73
C VAL A 26 -20.47 9.71 -24.11
N GLY A 27 -21.32 9.71 -25.13
CA GLY A 27 -20.93 9.36 -26.50
C GLY A 27 -21.10 7.87 -26.75
N ASP A 28 -20.28 7.33 -27.64
CA ASP A 28 -20.31 5.90 -27.94
C ASP A 28 -19.59 5.11 -26.85
N THR A 29 -20.34 4.29 -26.14
CA THR A 29 -19.85 3.41 -25.08
C THR A 29 -20.03 1.93 -25.45
N SER A 30 -20.16 1.61 -26.74
CA SER A 30 -20.30 0.22 -27.18
C SER A 30 -19.03 -0.59 -26.89
N GLY A 31 -17.86 0.02 -27.08
CA GLY A 31 -16.54 -0.60 -26.96
C GLY A 31 -16.01 -1.18 -28.27
N ASP A 32 -16.71 -0.96 -29.39
CA ASP A 32 -16.28 -1.47 -30.71
C ASP A 32 -15.07 -0.71 -31.26
N GLU A 33 -14.36 -1.33 -32.21
CA GLU A 33 -13.20 -0.70 -32.85
C GLU A 33 -13.61 0.63 -33.53
N GLY A 34 -12.84 1.70 -33.26
CA GLY A 34 -13.12 3.04 -33.77
C GLY A 34 -14.15 3.84 -32.95
N THR A 35 -14.72 3.28 -31.89
CA THR A 35 -15.61 4.02 -30.98
C THR A 35 -14.82 4.85 -29.97
N LEU A 36 -15.36 6.01 -29.61
CA LEU A 36 -14.73 6.93 -28.67
C LEU A 36 -15.77 7.58 -27.75
N GLY A 37 -15.70 7.22 -26.47
CA GLY A 37 -16.45 7.89 -25.42
C GLY A 37 -15.80 9.20 -24.99
N ARG A 38 -16.50 9.94 -24.12
CA ARG A 38 -15.97 11.14 -23.47
C ARG A 38 -16.24 11.11 -21.97
N ILE A 39 -15.19 11.24 -21.16
CA ILE A 39 -15.31 11.39 -19.72
C ILE A 39 -15.71 12.83 -19.41
N VAL A 40 -16.89 13.01 -18.83
CA VAL A 40 -17.49 14.34 -18.53
C VAL A 40 -17.54 14.64 -17.04
N GLY A 41 -17.30 13.66 -16.18
CA GLY A 41 -17.23 13.87 -14.74
C GLY A 41 -16.55 12.72 -14.02
N ILE A 42 -16.05 13.01 -12.83
CA ILE A 42 -15.50 12.04 -11.88
C ILE A 42 -16.46 12.03 -10.69
N GLU A 43 -16.83 10.84 -10.22
CA GLU A 43 -17.65 10.69 -9.01
C GLU A 43 -16.81 10.99 -7.75
N PRO A 44 -17.45 11.33 -6.62
CA PRO A 44 -16.76 11.47 -5.34
C PRO A 44 -15.94 10.22 -5.01
N ARG A 45 -14.70 10.44 -4.61
CA ARG A 45 -13.76 9.36 -4.27
C ARG A 45 -14.00 8.90 -2.83
N THR A 46 -14.02 7.59 -2.61
CA THR A 46 -14.15 6.98 -1.27
C THR A 46 -12.81 6.85 -0.56
N SER A 47 -11.71 6.73 -1.33
CA SER A 47 -10.35 6.65 -0.81
C SER A 47 -9.36 7.24 -1.82
N LEU A 48 -8.20 7.65 -1.33
CA LEU A 48 -7.14 8.27 -2.13
C LEU A 48 -5.76 7.84 -1.65
N LEU A 49 -4.94 7.34 -2.57
CA LEU A 49 -3.53 7.07 -2.31
C LEU A 49 -2.64 8.01 -3.11
N ARG A 50 -1.70 8.62 -2.38
CA ARG A 50 -0.78 9.62 -2.91
C ARG A 50 0.65 9.11 -2.87
N ARG A 51 1.35 9.26 -3.98
CA ARG A 51 2.77 8.96 -4.09
C ARG A 51 3.56 10.26 -4.01
N SER A 52 4.61 10.26 -3.20
CA SER A 52 5.66 11.26 -3.24
C SER A 52 6.90 10.69 -3.96
N ALA A 53 7.77 11.57 -4.46
CA ALA A 53 9.09 11.15 -4.93
C ALA A 53 10.03 10.86 -3.76
N ASP A 54 9.94 11.66 -2.70
CA ASP A 54 10.67 11.52 -1.42
C ASP A 54 9.83 12.01 -0.23
N ASP A 55 10.20 11.62 0.99
CA ASP A 55 9.41 11.89 2.19
C ASP A 55 9.30 13.38 2.56
N THR A 56 10.19 14.21 2.02
CA THR A 56 10.23 15.67 2.19
C THR A 56 9.56 16.45 1.06
N ASP A 57 9.15 15.75 -0.01
CA ASP A 57 8.64 16.40 -1.21
C ASP A 57 7.19 16.86 -1.00
N GLN A 58 6.96 18.15 -1.20
CA GLN A 58 5.63 18.76 -1.03
C GLN A 58 4.68 18.42 -2.19
N VAL A 59 5.21 17.88 -3.29
CA VAL A 59 4.44 17.58 -4.50
C VAL A 59 4.03 16.12 -4.51
N GLU A 60 2.90 15.85 -3.87
CA GLU A 60 2.27 14.54 -3.91
C GLU A 60 1.38 14.38 -5.14
N ARG A 61 1.43 13.20 -5.76
CA ARG A 61 0.55 12.85 -6.89
C ARG A 61 -0.39 11.73 -6.49
N VAL A 62 -1.68 11.94 -6.70
CA VAL A 62 -2.67 10.86 -6.57
C VAL A 62 -2.35 9.78 -7.59
N ILE A 63 -2.27 8.53 -7.13
CA ILE A 63 -1.95 7.37 -7.99
C ILE A 63 -3.09 6.36 -8.09
N VAL A 64 -3.90 6.24 -7.04
CA VAL A 64 -5.03 5.31 -6.97
C VAL A 64 -6.18 6.00 -6.23
N ALA A 65 -7.40 5.77 -6.70
CA ALA A 65 -8.63 6.17 -6.04
C ALA A 65 -9.55 4.96 -5.84
N ASN A 66 -10.42 5.02 -4.83
CA ASN A 66 -11.47 4.02 -4.57
C ASN A 66 -10.97 2.57 -4.40
N ALA A 67 -9.73 2.39 -3.94
CA ALA A 67 -9.26 1.12 -3.41
C ALA A 67 -9.77 0.96 -1.98
N ASP A 68 -10.27 -0.20 -1.62
CA ASP A 68 -10.76 -0.52 -0.26
C ASP A 68 -9.81 -1.46 0.50
N GLN A 69 -8.89 -2.11 -0.21
CA GLN A 69 -7.82 -2.92 0.37
C GLN A 69 -6.44 -2.51 -0.15
N MET A 70 -5.40 -2.74 0.66
CA MET A 70 -4.00 -2.61 0.29
C MET A 70 -3.27 -3.91 0.60
N LEU A 71 -2.75 -4.59 -0.43
CA LEU A 71 -1.90 -5.76 -0.27
C LEU A 71 -0.42 -5.34 -0.30
N ILE A 72 0.22 -5.41 0.87
CA ILE A 72 1.64 -5.10 1.07
C ILE A 72 2.45 -6.35 0.74
N VAL A 73 3.18 -6.30 -0.38
CA VAL A 73 4.06 -7.38 -0.82
C VAL A 73 5.50 -7.09 -0.38
N ILE A 74 6.03 -7.99 0.45
CA ILE A 74 7.43 -7.98 0.89
C ILE A 74 8.07 -9.33 0.58
N ALA A 75 9.40 -9.41 0.63
CA ALA A 75 10.12 -10.67 0.53
C ALA A 75 10.80 -10.97 1.87
N ALA A 76 10.85 -12.25 2.25
CA ALA A 76 11.58 -12.70 3.43
C ALA A 76 13.11 -12.56 3.24
N ALA A 77 13.59 -12.62 1.99
CA ALA A 77 14.98 -12.36 1.62
C ALA A 77 15.09 -11.88 0.17
N ASP A 78 16.23 -11.27 -0.18
CA ASP A 78 16.61 -10.85 -1.53
C ASP A 78 15.50 -10.13 -2.31
N PRO A 79 14.98 -9.01 -1.81
CA PRO A 79 15.66 -8.06 -0.91
C PRO A 79 15.28 -8.21 0.57
N GLU A 80 16.16 -7.76 1.46
CA GLU A 80 15.93 -7.70 2.92
C GLU A 80 14.61 -6.98 3.23
N PRO A 81 13.73 -7.57 4.06
CA PRO A 81 12.48 -6.93 4.44
C PRO A 81 12.74 -5.65 5.25
N ARG A 82 11.92 -4.63 5.02
CA ARG A 82 12.10 -3.28 5.62
C ARG A 82 10.90 -2.94 6.50
N PRO A 83 10.95 -3.17 7.82
CA PRO A 83 9.81 -2.96 8.71
C PRO A 83 9.26 -1.53 8.62
N ARG A 84 10.16 -0.55 8.62
CA ARG A 84 9.80 0.88 8.49
C ARG A 84 9.04 1.23 7.22
N LEU A 85 9.30 0.52 6.10
CA LEU A 85 8.54 0.75 4.87
C LEU A 85 7.11 0.20 5.00
N VAL A 86 6.95 -0.94 5.67
CA VAL A 86 5.64 -1.50 5.98
C VAL A 86 4.86 -0.58 6.92
N ASP A 87 5.48 -0.03 7.96
CA ASP A 87 4.82 0.95 8.85
C ASP A 87 4.27 2.14 8.05
N ARG A 88 5.03 2.65 7.08
CA ARG A 88 4.55 3.73 6.19
C ARG A 88 3.36 3.31 5.33
N TYR A 89 3.34 2.07 4.83
CA TYR A 89 2.18 1.55 4.09
C TYR A 89 0.96 1.41 4.99
N LEU A 90 1.13 0.93 6.22
CA LEU A 90 0.06 0.80 7.20
C LEU A 90 -0.54 2.18 7.55
N VAL A 91 0.31 3.18 7.79
CA VAL A 91 -0.13 4.57 8.02
C VAL A 91 -0.92 5.10 6.81
N ALA A 92 -0.38 4.95 5.59
CA ALA A 92 -1.05 5.41 4.38
C ALA A 92 -2.39 4.68 4.14
N ALA A 93 -2.47 3.39 4.43
CA ALA A 93 -3.70 2.61 4.30
C ALA A 93 -4.76 3.09 5.28
N LEU A 94 -4.41 3.21 6.56
CA LEU A 94 -5.35 3.57 7.62
C LEU A 94 -5.84 5.02 7.52
N ASP A 95 -4.95 5.97 7.16
CA ASP A 95 -5.34 7.35 6.86
C ASP A 95 -6.33 7.44 5.69
N ALA A 96 -6.12 6.61 4.66
CA ALA A 96 -7.01 6.54 3.50
C ALA A 96 -8.29 5.71 3.72
N GLY A 97 -8.49 5.14 4.93
CA GLY A 97 -9.62 4.25 5.23
C GLY A 97 -9.58 2.92 4.47
N ILE A 98 -8.38 2.45 4.10
CA ILE A 98 -8.11 1.25 3.33
C ILE A 98 -7.67 0.13 4.26
N ARG A 99 -8.25 -1.07 4.11
CA ARG A 99 -7.89 -2.24 4.92
C ARG A 99 -6.53 -2.81 4.46
N PRO A 100 -5.50 -2.88 5.33
CA PRO A 100 -4.22 -3.48 4.97
C PRO A 100 -4.27 -5.01 5.04
N LEU A 101 -3.55 -5.65 4.12
CA LEU A 101 -3.25 -7.07 4.04
C LEU A 101 -1.74 -7.21 3.74
N MET A 102 -1.12 -8.34 4.07
CA MET A 102 0.31 -8.55 3.80
C MET A 102 0.56 -9.91 3.14
N VAL A 103 1.47 -9.92 2.16
CA VAL A 103 2.07 -11.14 1.61
C VAL A 103 3.57 -11.08 1.79
N ILE A 104 4.13 -12.11 2.42
CA ILE A 104 5.58 -12.33 2.48
C ILE A 104 5.94 -13.40 1.47
N THR A 105 6.69 -12.99 0.44
CA THR A 105 7.19 -13.90 -0.59
C THR A 105 8.57 -14.44 -0.24
N LYS A 106 9.01 -15.47 -0.96
CA LYS A 106 10.34 -16.08 -0.84
C LYS A 106 10.62 -16.63 0.57
N THR A 107 9.58 -17.14 1.23
CA THR A 107 9.72 -17.78 2.55
C THR A 107 10.48 -19.11 2.49
N ASP A 108 10.80 -19.59 1.28
CA ASP A 108 11.76 -20.66 1.04
C ASP A 108 13.23 -20.24 1.23
N LEU A 109 13.53 -18.94 1.21
CA LEU A 109 14.90 -18.42 1.36
C LEU A 109 15.23 -17.99 2.79
N SER A 110 14.24 -17.55 3.56
CA SER A 110 14.41 -17.10 4.94
C SER A 110 13.09 -17.25 5.71
N ASP A 111 13.20 -17.49 7.01
CA ASP A 111 12.06 -17.56 7.92
C ASP A 111 11.52 -16.14 8.22
N PRO A 112 10.24 -15.86 7.93
CA PRO A 112 9.65 -14.55 8.18
C PRO A 112 9.25 -14.30 9.65
N GLU A 113 9.37 -15.26 10.57
CA GLU A 113 8.85 -15.16 11.94
C GLU A 113 9.40 -13.94 12.70
N GLU A 114 10.72 -13.71 12.65
CA GLU A 114 11.35 -12.56 13.31
C GLU A 114 10.78 -11.23 12.78
N PHE A 115 10.64 -11.12 11.46
CA PHE A 115 10.06 -9.93 10.84
C PHE A 115 8.58 -9.74 11.23
N LEU A 116 7.80 -10.81 11.24
CA LEU A 116 6.38 -10.78 11.60
C LEU A 116 6.15 -10.41 13.07
N SER A 117 7.09 -10.76 13.95
CA SER A 117 7.04 -10.39 15.36
C SER A 117 6.97 -8.86 15.58
N HIS A 118 7.47 -8.06 14.64
CA HIS A 118 7.36 -6.60 14.66
C HIS A 118 5.93 -6.08 14.49
N PHE A 119 5.04 -6.89 13.91
CA PHE A 119 3.65 -6.54 13.65
C PHE A 119 2.69 -7.40 14.49
N ALA A 120 3.22 -8.15 15.45
CA ALA A 120 2.42 -8.91 16.39
C ALA A 120 1.52 -7.96 17.20
N GLY A 121 0.21 -8.21 17.19
CA GLY A 121 -0.79 -7.35 17.85
C GLY A 121 -1.56 -6.41 16.92
N LEU A 122 -1.19 -6.33 15.64
CA LEU A 122 -2.01 -5.66 14.63
C LEU A 122 -3.06 -6.62 14.06
N ASP A 123 -4.25 -6.10 13.76
CA ASP A 123 -5.27 -6.82 12.99
C ASP A 123 -4.87 -6.83 11.50
N LEU A 124 -3.88 -7.65 11.17
CA LEU A 124 -3.28 -7.77 9.85
C LEU A 124 -3.35 -9.22 9.38
N GLU A 125 -4.05 -9.45 8.27
CA GLU A 125 -4.07 -10.74 7.60
C GLU A 125 -2.78 -10.93 6.79
N VAL A 126 -2.03 -11.99 7.13
CA VAL A 126 -0.73 -12.29 6.55
C VAL A 126 -0.79 -13.60 5.76
N PHE A 127 -0.29 -13.56 4.53
CA PHE A 127 -0.05 -14.73 3.69
C PHE A 127 1.45 -14.97 3.53
N THR A 128 1.89 -16.21 3.69
CA THR A 128 3.27 -16.64 3.41
C THR A 128 3.31 -17.36 2.06
N SER A 129 4.24 -16.98 1.20
CA SER A 129 4.38 -17.51 -0.15
C SER A 129 5.82 -17.95 -0.41
N ALA A 130 5.99 -19.25 -0.61
CA ALA A 130 7.23 -19.82 -1.12
C ALA A 130 7.19 -19.89 -2.65
N ARG A 131 8.35 -20.03 -3.30
CA ARG A 131 8.43 -20.14 -4.76
C ARG A 131 7.57 -21.28 -5.35
N SER A 132 7.51 -22.42 -4.67
CA SER A 132 6.74 -23.61 -5.10
C SER A 132 5.33 -23.70 -4.51
N ASP A 133 5.00 -22.82 -3.56
CA ASP A 133 3.73 -22.84 -2.83
C ASP A 133 3.24 -21.41 -2.61
N MET A 134 2.44 -20.93 -3.56
CA MET A 134 1.78 -19.64 -3.46
C MET A 134 0.33 -19.88 -3.00
N PRO A 135 -0.13 -19.22 -1.92
CA PRO A 135 -1.49 -19.41 -1.40
C PRO A 135 -2.53 -18.64 -2.24
N LEU A 136 -2.57 -18.89 -3.56
CA LEU A 136 -3.36 -18.15 -4.53
C LEU A 136 -4.86 -18.24 -4.24
N GLU A 137 -5.35 -19.39 -3.75
CA GLU A 137 -6.75 -19.55 -3.39
C GLU A 137 -7.13 -18.66 -2.20
N ARG A 138 -6.29 -18.62 -1.17
CA ARG A 138 -6.52 -17.80 0.03
C ARG A 138 -6.42 -16.31 -0.27
N ILE A 139 -5.37 -15.91 -1.01
CA ILE A 139 -5.22 -14.52 -1.46
C ILE A 139 -6.41 -14.14 -2.35
N GLY A 140 -6.73 -14.99 -3.32
CA GLY A 140 -7.85 -14.80 -4.24
C GLY A 140 -9.20 -14.61 -3.55
N ALA A 141 -9.50 -15.42 -2.53
CA ALA A 141 -10.70 -15.26 -1.72
C ALA A 141 -10.78 -13.88 -1.04
N ALA A 142 -9.66 -13.32 -0.60
CA ALA A 142 -9.61 -11.98 0.00
C ALA A 142 -9.81 -10.85 -1.02
N LEU A 143 -9.56 -11.09 -2.32
CA LEU A 143 -9.72 -10.11 -3.41
C LEU A 143 -11.14 -10.02 -3.96
N VAL A 144 -11.94 -11.08 -3.81
CA VAL A 144 -13.31 -11.11 -4.37
C VAL A 144 -14.16 -10.00 -3.75
N GLY A 145 -14.79 -9.20 -4.60
CA GLY A 145 -15.64 -8.07 -4.20
C GLY A 145 -14.87 -6.79 -3.87
N HIS A 146 -13.54 -6.80 -3.91
CA HIS A 146 -12.69 -5.71 -3.48
C HIS A 146 -11.88 -5.08 -4.62
N SER A 147 -11.40 -3.86 -4.37
CA SER A 147 -10.43 -3.16 -5.20
C SER A 147 -9.14 -3.03 -4.41
N THR A 148 -8.21 -3.95 -4.67
CA THR A 148 -7.02 -4.14 -3.86
C THR A 148 -5.82 -3.54 -4.56
N VAL A 149 -5.21 -2.52 -3.95
CA VAL A 149 -3.94 -1.97 -4.44
C VAL A 149 -2.77 -2.84 -4.00
N PHE A 150 -1.90 -3.20 -4.93
CA PHE A 150 -0.70 -3.97 -4.63
C PHE A 150 0.47 -3.00 -4.51
N VAL A 151 1.12 -3.02 -3.35
CA VAL A 151 2.27 -2.17 -3.02
C VAL A 151 3.44 -3.04 -2.61
N GLY A 152 4.64 -2.52 -2.78
CA GLY A 152 5.86 -3.27 -2.51
C GLY A 152 7.02 -2.73 -3.32
N HIS A 153 8.24 -2.93 -2.81
CA HIS A 153 9.43 -2.43 -3.49
C HIS A 153 9.86 -3.33 -4.66
N SER A 154 10.71 -2.82 -5.54
CA SER A 154 11.24 -3.60 -6.67
C SER A 154 11.98 -4.88 -6.23
N GLY A 155 11.58 -6.04 -6.72
CA GLY A 155 12.27 -7.33 -6.46
C GLY A 155 11.60 -8.22 -5.42
N VAL A 156 10.59 -7.72 -4.71
CA VAL A 156 9.82 -8.47 -3.68
C VAL A 156 8.85 -9.52 -4.23
N GLY A 157 8.86 -9.80 -5.54
CA GLY A 157 7.94 -10.78 -6.15
C GLY A 157 6.53 -10.28 -6.49
N LYS A 158 6.24 -8.98 -6.36
CA LYS A 158 4.91 -8.41 -6.67
C LYS A 158 4.39 -8.76 -8.07
N SER A 159 5.19 -8.55 -9.12
CA SER A 159 4.75 -8.86 -10.50
C SER A 159 4.55 -10.36 -10.73
N THR A 160 5.35 -11.21 -10.07
CA THR A 160 5.18 -12.66 -10.09
C THR A 160 3.84 -13.06 -9.47
N LEU A 161 3.51 -12.48 -8.31
CA LEU A 161 2.25 -12.71 -7.62
C LEU A 161 1.05 -12.21 -8.46
N VAL A 162 1.16 -11.02 -9.08
CA VAL A 162 0.11 -10.48 -9.95
C VAL A 162 -0.15 -11.41 -11.14
N ASN A 163 0.89 -11.92 -11.81
CA ASN A 163 0.72 -12.86 -12.92
C ASN A 163 0.13 -14.20 -12.48
N ALA A 164 0.44 -14.66 -11.27
CA ALA A 164 -0.13 -15.89 -10.72
C ALA A 164 -1.62 -15.74 -10.41
N LEU A 165 -2.05 -14.58 -9.91
CA LEU A 165 -3.46 -14.28 -9.60
C LEU A 165 -4.27 -13.88 -10.83
N VAL A 166 -3.67 -13.17 -11.78
CA VAL A 166 -4.29 -12.71 -13.02
C VAL A 166 -3.41 -13.13 -14.19
N PRO A 167 -3.57 -14.36 -14.70
CA PRO A 167 -2.71 -14.90 -15.77
C PRO A 167 -2.70 -14.06 -17.05
N SER A 168 -3.81 -13.38 -17.36
CA SER A 168 -3.96 -12.49 -18.51
C SER A 168 -3.23 -11.15 -18.35
N ALA A 169 -2.65 -10.85 -17.19
CA ALA A 169 -1.99 -9.57 -16.94
C ALA A 169 -0.63 -9.43 -17.66
N GLU A 170 0.02 -10.55 -17.99
CA GLU A 170 1.30 -10.64 -18.71
C GLU A 170 2.34 -9.60 -18.25
N ARG A 171 2.42 -9.35 -16.94
CA ARG A 171 3.34 -8.35 -16.38
C ARG A 171 4.77 -8.79 -16.59
N ALA A 172 5.63 -7.88 -17.02
CA ALA A 172 7.04 -8.18 -17.23
C ALA A 172 7.71 -8.63 -15.91
N THR A 173 8.07 -9.91 -15.83
CA THR A 173 8.87 -10.50 -14.75
C THR A 173 10.34 -10.56 -15.20
N GLY A 174 11.07 -9.45 -15.08
CA GLY A 174 12.42 -9.31 -15.63
C GLY A 174 13.53 -9.34 -14.57
N HIS A 175 14.50 -10.23 -14.77
CA HIS A 175 15.77 -10.33 -14.05
C HIS A 175 16.54 -9.00 -14.03
N VAL A 176 17.28 -8.78 -12.94
CA VAL A 176 18.16 -7.62 -12.76
C VAL A 176 19.22 -7.63 -13.86
N ASN A 177 19.33 -6.54 -14.63
CA ASN A 177 20.35 -6.41 -15.67
C ASN A 177 21.72 -6.20 -15.00
N GLU A 178 22.60 -7.20 -15.05
CA GLU A 178 23.89 -7.26 -14.33
C GLU A 178 24.90 -6.18 -14.75
N VAL A 179 24.67 -5.47 -15.87
CA VAL A 179 25.66 -4.56 -16.46
C VAL A 179 25.60 -3.13 -15.89
N THR A 180 24.52 -2.71 -15.22
CA THR A 180 24.37 -1.31 -14.75
C THR A 180 24.01 -1.13 -13.28
N GLY A 181 23.68 -2.21 -12.55
CA GLY A 181 23.29 -2.13 -11.14
C GLY A 181 22.03 -1.27 -10.85
N ARG A 182 21.36 -0.75 -11.89
CA ARG A 182 20.13 0.05 -11.78
C ARG A 182 19.02 -0.69 -12.51
N GLY A 183 18.09 -1.25 -11.74
CA GLY A 183 16.91 -1.93 -12.24
C GLY A 183 16.12 -1.03 -13.19
N ARG A 184 16.00 -1.45 -14.45
CA ARG A 184 15.11 -0.84 -15.43
C ARG A 184 13.67 -1.13 -14.98
N HIS A 185 13.00 -0.11 -14.44
CA HIS A 185 11.63 -0.18 -13.96
C HIS A 185 10.70 -0.94 -14.94
N THR A 186 10.23 -2.14 -14.57
CA THR A 186 9.45 -3.04 -15.44
C THR A 186 7.93 -2.82 -15.37
N SER A 187 7.45 -1.74 -14.78
CA SER A 187 6.04 -1.32 -14.85
C SER A 187 5.98 0.19 -14.71
N SER A 188 5.76 0.93 -15.80
CA SER A 188 5.80 2.40 -15.81
C SER A 188 4.45 3.06 -15.48
N SER A 189 3.36 2.29 -15.47
CA SER A 189 1.99 2.77 -15.19
C SER A 189 1.27 1.87 -14.18
N THR A 190 0.45 2.52 -13.34
CA THR A 190 -0.53 1.84 -12.50
C THR A 190 -1.66 1.29 -13.37
N VAL A 191 -2.01 0.02 -13.21
CA VAL A 191 -3.04 -0.65 -14.02
C VAL A 191 -4.05 -1.37 -13.14
N SER A 192 -5.32 -1.35 -13.54
CA SER A 192 -6.37 -2.19 -12.94
C SER A 192 -6.50 -3.47 -13.73
N LEU A 193 -6.32 -4.60 -13.06
CA LEU A 193 -6.40 -5.94 -13.62
C LEU A 193 -7.59 -6.65 -12.99
N ARG A 194 -8.38 -7.32 -13.83
CA ARG A 194 -9.55 -8.05 -13.37
C ARG A 194 -9.11 -9.37 -12.75
N TYR A 195 -9.47 -9.59 -11.49
CA TYR A 195 -9.36 -10.90 -10.85
C TYR A 195 -10.68 -11.65 -10.99
N GLU A 196 -10.60 -12.93 -11.36
CA GLU A 196 -11.76 -13.80 -11.59
C GLU A 196 -11.56 -15.13 -10.87
N ALA A 197 -12.57 -15.54 -10.12
CA ALA A 197 -12.65 -16.83 -9.45
C ALA A 197 -14.09 -17.38 -9.56
N PRO A 198 -14.30 -18.68 -9.37
CA PRO A 198 -15.66 -19.25 -9.32
C PRO A 198 -16.55 -18.59 -8.26
N SER A 199 -15.97 -18.08 -7.17
CA SER A 199 -16.66 -17.39 -6.08
C SER A 199 -17.01 -15.92 -6.38
N GLY A 200 -16.47 -15.33 -7.44
CA GLY A 200 -16.74 -13.95 -7.84
C GLY A 200 -15.55 -13.25 -8.48
N THR A 201 -15.62 -11.93 -8.56
CA THR A 201 -14.59 -11.10 -9.20
C THR A 201 -14.10 -9.98 -8.29
N GLY A 202 -12.88 -9.51 -8.52
CA GLY A 202 -12.28 -8.37 -7.83
C GLY A 202 -11.36 -7.57 -8.75
N TRP A 203 -10.72 -6.55 -8.21
CA TRP A 203 -9.76 -5.72 -8.93
C TRP A 203 -8.39 -5.75 -8.26
N VAL A 204 -7.36 -6.08 -9.03
CA VAL A 204 -5.95 -5.95 -8.63
C VAL A 204 -5.40 -4.68 -9.25
N VAL A 205 -5.13 -3.67 -8.43
CA VAL A 205 -4.51 -2.42 -8.85
C VAL A 205 -3.00 -2.54 -8.69
N ASP A 206 -2.32 -2.91 -9.78
CA ASP A 206 -0.86 -3.06 -9.80
C ASP A 206 -0.19 -1.69 -9.92
N THR A 207 0.56 -1.30 -8.88
CA THR A 207 1.35 -0.07 -8.89
C THR A 207 2.82 -0.35 -9.27
N PRO A 208 3.49 0.53 -10.03
CA PRO A 208 4.95 0.51 -10.13
C PRO A 208 5.58 0.52 -8.74
N GLY A 209 6.71 -0.18 -8.53
CA GLY A 209 7.37 -0.24 -7.22
C GLY A 209 7.45 1.13 -6.55
N VAL A 210 6.63 1.32 -5.50
CA VAL A 210 6.49 2.59 -4.81
C VAL A 210 7.61 2.67 -3.79
N ARG A 211 8.53 3.62 -3.95
CA ARG A 211 9.65 3.82 -3.01
C ARG A 211 9.15 4.27 -1.63
N SER A 212 8.22 5.21 -1.61
CA SER A 212 7.42 5.59 -0.44
C SER A 212 6.09 6.19 -0.88
N PHE A 213 5.05 6.05 -0.05
CA PHE A 213 3.87 6.90 -0.15
C PHE A 213 4.22 8.24 0.50
N GLY A 214 3.78 9.33 -0.13
CA GLY A 214 3.87 10.65 0.48
C GLY A 214 2.95 10.63 1.68
N LEU A 215 3.52 10.77 2.87
CA LEU A 215 2.75 10.92 4.09
C LEU A 215 2.53 12.41 4.42
N GLY A 216 2.93 13.33 3.54
CA GLY A 216 2.92 14.78 3.74
C GLY A 216 1.54 15.41 3.95
N HIS A 217 0.46 14.67 3.72
CA HIS A 217 -0.91 15.10 3.97
C HIS A 217 -1.57 14.37 5.15
N VAL A 218 -0.87 13.40 5.75
CA VAL A 218 -1.39 12.61 6.85
C VAL A 218 -1.39 13.47 8.10
N ASP A 219 -2.52 13.50 8.81
CA ASP A 219 -2.63 14.14 10.11
C ASP A 219 -1.74 13.39 11.12
N PRO A 220 -0.84 14.06 11.86
CA PRO A 220 -0.04 13.41 12.91
C PRO A 220 -0.87 12.56 13.88
N ASP A 221 -2.11 12.97 14.19
CA ASP A 221 -3.02 12.17 15.03
C ASP A 221 -3.41 10.84 14.38
N ASN A 222 -3.48 10.79 13.04
CA ASN A 222 -3.72 9.56 12.29
C ASN A 222 -2.49 8.65 12.23
N ILE A 223 -1.27 9.21 12.36
CA ILE A 223 -0.05 8.41 12.45
C ILE A 223 -0.09 7.54 13.69
N LEU A 224 -0.36 8.12 14.86
CA LEU A 224 -0.47 7.34 16.10
C LEU A 224 -1.53 6.25 15.98
N ARG A 225 -2.71 6.57 15.43
CA ARG A 225 -3.81 5.60 15.22
C ARG A 225 -3.41 4.42 14.34
N ALA A 226 -2.45 4.60 13.44
CA ALA A 226 -1.95 3.51 12.60
C ALA A 226 -1.07 2.51 13.36
N PHE A 227 -0.57 2.90 14.53
CA PHE A 227 0.09 2.02 15.48
C PHE A 227 -0.92 1.57 16.52
N THR A 228 -1.90 0.74 16.13
CA THR A 228 -3.07 0.41 16.96
C THR A 228 -2.73 -0.08 18.36
N ASP A 229 -1.68 -0.88 18.49
CA ASP A 229 -1.10 -1.36 19.74
C ASP A 229 -0.58 -0.20 20.62
N LEU A 230 0.19 0.72 20.04
CA LEU A 230 0.72 1.89 20.74
C LEU A 230 -0.39 2.91 21.04
N ALA A 231 -1.38 3.05 20.15
CA ALA A 231 -2.50 3.97 20.27
C ALA A 231 -3.42 3.62 21.46
N GLU A 232 -3.58 2.32 21.76
CA GLU A 232 -4.31 1.90 22.96
C GLU A 232 -3.60 2.35 24.24
N VAL A 233 -2.27 2.15 24.31
CA VAL A 233 -1.47 2.62 25.46
C VAL A 233 -1.39 4.14 25.53
N ALA A 234 -1.40 4.82 24.39
CA ALA A 234 -1.37 6.28 24.34
C ALA A 234 -2.56 6.94 25.07
N ARG A 235 -3.67 6.21 25.29
CA ARG A 235 -4.79 6.68 26.13
C ARG A 235 -4.42 6.85 27.60
N GLU A 236 -3.37 6.19 28.06
CA GLU A 236 -2.79 6.32 29.40
C GLU A 236 -1.85 7.54 29.50
N CYS A 237 -1.44 8.14 28.37
CA CYS A 237 -0.52 9.27 28.39
C CYS A 237 -1.15 10.55 28.99
N PRO A 238 -0.32 11.44 29.57
CA PRO A 238 -0.74 12.79 29.92
C PRO A 238 -1.30 13.54 28.70
N ARG A 239 -2.23 14.46 28.95
CA ARG A 239 -2.75 15.34 27.90
C ARG A 239 -1.61 16.15 27.29
N GLY A 240 -1.49 16.13 25.95
CA GLY A 240 -0.45 16.85 25.22
C GLY A 240 0.89 16.12 25.13
N CYS A 241 0.95 14.83 25.46
CA CYS A 241 2.13 14.01 25.20
C CYS A 241 2.47 14.03 23.70
N THR A 242 3.72 14.34 23.36
CA THR A 242 4.21 14.39 21.97
C THR A 242 4.62 13.01 21.45
N HIS A 243 4.77 12.03 22.35
CA HIS A 243 5.29 10.68 22.08
C HIS A 243 6.70 10.64 21.45
N LEU A 244 7.37 11.78 21.36
CA LEU A 244 8.77 11.91 20.94
C LEU A 244 9.72 11.39 22.04
N PRO A 245 10.99 11.11 21.71
CA PRO A 245 11.96 10.57 22.69
C PRO A 245 12.19 11.47 23.93
N ASP A 246 11.83 12.74 23.85
CA ASP A 246 11.94 13.72 24.93
C ASP A 246 10.61 13.98 25.66
N ALA A 247 9.54 13.25 25.31
CA ALA A 247 8.22 13.40 25.91
C ALA A 247 8.23 12.97 27.39
N PRO A 248 7.90 13.86 28.35
CA PRO A 248 7.85 13.51 29.75
C PRO A 248 6.68 12.55 30.04
N ASP A 249 6.90 11.59 30.93
CA ASP A 249 5.89 10.64 31.45
C ASP A 249 5.09 9.94 30.32
N CYS A 250 5.76 9.55 29.23
CA CYS A 250 5.13 8.89 28.10
C CYS A 250 4.81 7.42 28.44
N ALA A 251 3.53 7.12 28.63
CA ALA A 251 3.06 5.77 28.96
C ALA A 251 3.45 4.71 27.89
N ILE A 252 3.62 5.12 26.63
CA ILE A 252 4.10 4.21 25.57
C ILE A 252 5.55 3.79 25.85
N GLU A 253 6.44 4.74 26.16
CA GLU A 253 7.84 4.43 26.47
C GLU A 253 7.96 3.55 27.71
N GLU A 254 7.17 3.85 28.74
CA GLU A 254 7.10 3.04 29.95
C GLU A 254 6.60 1.62 29.66
N ALA A 255 5.58 1.47 28.82
CA ALA A 255 5.04 0.17 28.41
C ALA A 255 6.06 -0.65 27.61
N VAL A 256 6.81 -0.01 26.71
CA VAL A 256 7.89 -0.63 25.95
C VAL A 256 9.02 -1.06 26.87
N ALA A 257 9.48 -0.19 27.78
CA ALA A 257 10.53 -0.48 28.75
C ALA A 257 10.14 -1.62 29.71
N ALA A 258 8.85 -1.71 30.07
CA ALA A 258 8.30 -2.78 30.90
C ALA A 258 8.00 -4.07 30.11
N GLY A 259 8.19 -4.10 28.79
CA GLY A 259 7.90 -5.27 27.94
C GLY A 259 6.41 -5.61 27.79
N ARG A 260 5.49 -4.68 28.09
CA ARG A 260 4.03 -4.91 28.04
C ARG A 260 3.50 -5.10 26.61
N LEU A 261 4.23 -4.64 25.60
CA LEU A 261 3.81 -4.60 24.19
C LEU A 261 4.51 -5.64 23.31
N GLY A 262 5.24 -6.59 23.91
CA GLY A 262 5.93 -7.64 23.19
C GLY A 262 7.27 -7.21 22.56
N PRO A 263 8.00 -8.15 21.92
CA PRO A 263 9.39 -7.95 21.51
C PRO A 263 9.56 -6.91 20.38
N GLY A 264 8.55 -6.72 19.53
CA GLY A 264 8.59 -5.76 18.42
C GLY A 264 8.35 -4.29 18.81
N ALA A 265 7.90 -4.04 20.04
CA ALA A 265 7.38 -2.73 20.44
C ALA A 265 8.42 -1.61 20.41
N ALA A 266 9.68 -1.90 20.74
CA ALA A 266 10.76 -0.92 20.69
C ALA A 266 11.05 -0.45 19.26
N ALA A 267 11.08 -1.37 18.29
CA ALA A 267 11.28 -1.02 16.88
C ALA A 267 10.09 -0.22 16.32
N ARG A 268 8.87 -0.57 16.75
CA ARG A 268 7.64 0.14 16.39
C ARG A 268 7.59 1.55 16.97
N LEU A 269 7.98 1.73 18.23
CA LEU A 269 8.11 3.04 18.86
C LEU A 269 9.15 3.92 18.16
N ASP A 270 10.34 3.39 17.82
CA ASP A 270 11.33 4.12 17.01
C ASP A 270 10.76 4.54 15.65
N SER A 271 9.97 3.67 15.01
CA SER A 271 9.30 3.98 13.74
C SER A 271 8.28 5.11 13.89
N LEU A 272 7.41 5.04 14.91
CA LEU A 272 6.45 6.09 15.25
C LEU A 272 7.15 7.42 15.51
N GLN A 273 8.16 7.44 16.38
CA GLN A 273 8.91 8.65 16.75
C GLN A 273 9.56 9.30 15.53
N ARG A 274 10.20 8.52 14.65
CA ARG A 274 10.79 9.04 13.40
C ARG A 274 9.75 9.62 12.45
N LEU A 275 8.59 8.97 12.33
CA LEU A 275 7.49 9.50 11.54
C LEU A 275 7.06 10.84 12.13
N LEU A 276 6.74 10.90 13.43
CA LEU A 276 6.34 12.13 14.11
C LEU A 276 7.38 13.24 13.95
N THR A 277 8.69 12.97 14.14
CA THR A 277 9.76 13.96 13.92
C THR A 277 9.76 14.51 12.49
N THR A 278 9.54 13.65 11.49
CA THR A 278 9.46 14.08 10.07
C THR A 278 8.29 15.06 9.85
N PHE A 279 7.23 14.99 10.67
CA PHE A 279 6.09 15.91 10.61
C PHE A 279 6.22 17.14 11.49
N SER A 280 6.90 17.04 12.64
CA SER A 280 7.14 18.14 13.57
C SER A 280 8.06 19.23 13.00
N ASP A 281 9.00 18.88 12.13
CA ASP A 281 9.96 19.81 11.52
C ASP A 281 9.39 20.58 10.30
N ARG A 282 8.07 20.50 10.05
CA ARG A 282 7.44 21.23 8.94
C ARG A 282 6.95 22.62 9.42
N PRO A 283 7.35 23.70 8.73
CA PRO A 283 6.95 25.06 9.06
C PRO A 283 5.46 25.34 8.82
#